data_AF-A0A1X7R7U1-F1
#
_entry.id   AF-A0A1X7R7U1-F1
#
_cell.length_a   1.000
_cell.length_b   1.000
_cell.length_c   1.000
_cell.angle_alpha   90.00
_cell.angle_beta   90.00
_cell.angle_gamma   90.00
#
_symmetry.space_group_name_H-M   'P 1'
#
loop_
_entity.id
_entity.type
_entity.pdbx_description
1 polymer ?
#
loop_
_entity_poly.entity_id
_entity_poly.type
_entity_poly.pdbx_seq_one_letter_code
_entity_poly.pdbx_strand_id
1 'polypeptide(L)'
;MSNDNYEEQEVFQRIQTHFPPAKIKKIMQTDEDIGKVSQATPVIAGRALELFVAMLVSQAGQTARSQGNKRISADTLRETIMHSEKFDFLREAVCGDDVDDDDDAAAAAATTED
;
A
#
# COMPACT_ATOMS: atom_id res chain seq x y z
N MET A 1 -23.39 1.64 15.92
CA MET A 1 -22.05 1.46 15.34
C MET A 1 -22.23 0.83 13.97
N SER A 2 -21.74 1.46 12.90
CA SER A 2 -21.82 0.90 11.55
C SER A 2 -20.87 -0.29 11.42
N ASN A 3 -21.26 -1.28 10.61
CA ASN A 3 -20.66 -2.61 10.63
C ASN A 3 -19.59 -2.80 9.54
N ASP A 4 -18.81 -1.74 9.29
CA ASP A 4 -17.94 -1.60 8.10
C ASP A 4 -16.80 -2.65 8.06
N ASN A 5 -16.46 -3.25 9.22
CA ASN A 5 -15.49 -4.33 9.34
C ASN A 5 -15.85 -5.62 8.58
N TYR A 6 -17.12 -5.83 8.25
CA TYR A 6 -17.56 -7.06 7.55
C TYR A 6 -17.28 -7.00 6.05
N GLU A 7 -17.34 -5.82 5.42
CA GLU A 7 -17.08 -5.67 3.98
C GLU A 7 -15.59 -5.93 3.66
N GLU A 8 -14.67 -5.42 4.47
CA GLU A 8 -13.23 -5.64 4.27
C GLU A 8 -12.86 -7.12 4.35
N GLN A 9 -13.45 -7.88 5.27
CA GLN A 9 -13.19 -9.33 5.39
C GLN A 9 -13.75 -10.14 4.20
N GLU A 10 -14.90 -9.75 3.63
CA GLU A 10 -15.42 -10.38 2.42
C GLU A 10 -14.54 -10.10 1.18
N VAL A 11 -13.97 -8.89 1.07
CA VAL A 11 -13.11 -8.51 -0.06
C VAL A 11 -11.92 -9.46 -0.19
N PHE A 12 -11.21 -9.75 0.91
CA PHE A 12 -10.04 -10.65 0.88
C PHE A 12 -10.39 -12.11 0.56
N GLN A 13 -11.61 -12.55 0.88
CA GLN A 13 -12.10 -13.89 0.55
C GLN A 13 -12.55 -14.02 -0.92
N ARG A 14 -12.92 -12.91 -1.57
CA ARG A 14 -13.42 -12.89 -2.96
C ARG A 14 -12.34 -12.70 -4.04
N ILE A 15 -11.07 -12.55 -3.68
CA ILE A 15 -9.98 -12.39 -4.66
C ILE A 15 -9.74 -13.72 -5.41
N GLN A 16 -10.19 -13.77 -6.67
CA GLN A 16 -9.96 -14.88 -7.61
C GLN A 16 -8.75 -14.67 -8.53
N THR A 17 -8.17 -13.47 -8.53
CA THR A 17 -6.99 -13.13 -9.34
C THR A 17 -5.77 -13.83 -8.76
N HIS A 18 -5.02 -14.56 -9.57
CA HIS A 18 -3.78 -15.22 -9.14
C HIS A 18 -2.58 -14.76 -9.96
N PHE A 19 -1.55 -14.25 -9.28
CA PHE A 19 -0.30 -13.85 -9.91
C PHE A 19 0.54 -15.10 -10.27
N PRO A 20 1.01 -15.25 -11.53
CA PRO A 20 1.78 -16.44 -11.92
C PRO A 20 3.09 -16.57 -11.12
N PRO A 21 3.33 -17.68 -10.38
CA PRO A 21 4.53 -17.86 -9.55
C PRO A 21 5.85 -17.70 -10.33
N ALA A 22 5.88 -18.08 -11.61
CA ALA A 22 7.03 -17.89 -12.49
C ALA A 22 7.35 -16.41 -12.79
N LYS A 23 6.33 -15.53 -12.87
CA LYS A 23 6.54 -14.08 -13.05
C LYS A 23 7.06 -13.44 -11.77
N ILE A 24 6.48 -13.80 -10.62
CA ILE A 24 6.94 -13.34 -9.30
C ILE A 24 8.39 -13.76 -9.09
N LYS A 25 8.73 -15.05 -9.31
CA LYS A 25 10.10 -15.54 -9.22
C LYS A 25 11.05 -14.77 -10.14
N LYS A 26 10.66 -14.45 -11.38
CA LYS A 26 11.49 -13.67 -12.30
C LYS A 26 11.75 -12.25 -11.78
N ILE A 27 10.77 -11.62 -11.13
CA ILE A 27 10.93 -10.30 -10.50
C ILE A 27 11.81 -10.41 -9.25
N MET A 28 11.60 -11.40 -8.39
CA MET A 28 12.48 -11.63 -7.23
C MET A 28 13.95 -11.82 -7.63
N GLN A 29 14.21 -12.48 -8.76
CA GLN A 29 15.56 -12.72 -9.28
C GLN A 29 16.05 -11.62 -10.25
N THR A 30 15.48 -10.41 -10.23
CA THR A 30 16.17 -9.22 -10.79
C THR A 30 17.16 -8.62 -9.80
N ASP A 31 16.98 -8.90 -8.51
CA ASP A 31 17.97 -8.66 -7.46
C ASP A 31 19.08 -9.72 -7.59
N GLU A 32 20.34 -9.26 -7.67
CA GLU A 32 21.50 -10.12 -7.90
C GLU A 32 21.90 -10.94 -6.66
N ASP A 33 21.51 -10.51 -5.45
CA ASP A 33 21.73 -11.26 -4.21
C ASP A 33 20.72 -12.42 -4.04
N ILE A 34 19.63 -12.44 -4.82
CA ILE A 34 18.58 -13.47 -4.73
C ILE A 34 18.92 -14.69 -5.60
N GLY A 35 19.62 -15.64 -4.97
CA GLY A 35 19.97 -16.96 -5.54
C GLY A 35 18.77 -17.91 -5.74
N LYS A 36 18.80 -19.10 -5.13
CA LYS A 36 17.78 -20.15 -5.36
C LYS A 36 16.52 -19.92 -4.54
N VAL A 37 15.43 -19.52 -5.20
CA VAL A 37 14.09 -19.38 -4.59
C VAL A 37 13.32 -20.70 -4.57
N SER A 38 12.71 -21.04 -3.43
CA SER A 38 11.85 -22.24 -3.27
C SER A 38 10.56 -22.16 -4.13
N GLN A 39 9.85 -23.27 -4.32
CA GLN A 39 8.57 -23.24 -5.04
C GLN A 39 7.42 -22.60 -4.23
N ALA A 40 7.49 -22.64 -2.89
CA ALA A 40 6.45 -22.06 -2.03
C ALA A 40 6.54 -20.53 -1.96
N THR A 41 7.75 -19.97 -1.98
CA THR A 41 7.97 -18.53 -1.76
C THR A 41 7.22 -17.64 -2.76
N PRO A 42 7.28 -17.89 -4.10
CA PRO A 42 6.54 -17.06 -5.06
C PRO A 42 5.02 -17.24 -4.98
N VAL A 43 4.53 -18.40 -4.51
CA VAL A 43 3.09 -18.64 -4.31
C VAL A 43 2.57 -17.82 -3.12
N ILE A 44 3.30 -17.84 -2.00
CA ILE A 44 2.97 -17.04 -0.81
C ILE A 44 3.07 -15.54 -1.11
N ALA A 45 4.13 -15.11 -1.81
CA ALA A 45 4.27 -13.74 -2.27
C ALA A 45 3.13 -13.32 -3.21
N GLY A 46 2.65 -14.22 -4.09
CA GLY A 46 1.48 -13.97 -4.93
C GLY A 46 0.22 -13.68 -4.11
N ARG A 47 -0.03 -14.47 -3.07
CA ARG A 47 -1.16 -14.21 -2.15
C ARG A 47 -0.97 -12.93 -1.33
N ALA A 48 0.25 -12.60 -0.92
CA ALA A 48 0.54 -11.33 -0.26
C ALA A 48 0.28 -10.13 -1.18
N LEU A 49 0.67 -10.22 -2.47
CA LEU A 49 0.39 -9.20 -3.48
C LEU A 49 -1.12 -9.01 -3.74
N GLU A 50 -1.89 -10.09 -3.78
CA GLU A 50 -3.36 -10.05 -3.86
C GLU A 50 -3.97 -9.22 -2.71
N LEU A 51 -3.56 -9.50 -1.46
CA LEU A 51 -4.02 -8.77 -0.27
C LEU A 51 -3.54 -7.31 -0.28
N PHE A 52 -2.28 -7.06 -0.64
CA PHE A 52 -1.69 -5.73 -0.72
C PHE A 52 -2.43 -4.83 -1.73
N VAL A 53 -2.73 -5.31 -2.94
CA VAL A 53 -3.49 -4.54 -3.93
C VAL A 53 -4.90 -4.22 -3.42
N ALA A 54 -5.58 -5.16 -2.76
CA ALA A 54 -6.89 -4.91 -2.16
C ALA A 54 -6.83 -3.86 -1.03
N MET A 55 -5.81 -3.89 -0.17
CA MET A 55 -5.58 -2.87 0.87
C MET A 55 -5.34 -1.49 0.26
N LEU A 56 -4.41 -1.37 -0.69
CA LEU A 56 -4.07 -0.10 -1.34
C LEU A 56 -5.28 0.51 -2.07
N VAL A 57 -6.04 -0.30 -2.82
CA VAL A 57 -7.24 0.17 -3.52
C VAL A 57 -8.38 0.53 -2.55
N SER A 58 -8.54 -0.19 -1.44
CA SER A 58 -9.52 0.17 -0.40
C SER A 58 -9.20 1.55 0.18
N GLN A 59 -7.96 1.76 0.63
CA GLN A 59 -7.53 3.01 1.26
C GLN A 59 -7.53 4.18 0.27
N ALA A 60 -7.05 3.99 -0.97
CA ALA A 60 -7.14 5.01 -2.02
C ALA A 60 -8.60 5.33 -2.40
N GLY A 61 -9.50 4.35 -2.31
CA GLY A 61 -10.93 4.56 -2.43
C GLY A 61 -11.52 5.39 -1.29
N GLN A 62 -11.02 5.24 -0.06
CA GLN A 62 -11.42 6.07 1.09
C GLN A 62 -10.94 7.52 0.90
N THR A 63 -9.67 7.72 0.51
CA THR A 63 -9.10 9.04 0.18
C THR A 63 -9.85 9.72 -0.98
N ALA A 64 -10.21 8.96 -2.03
CA ALA A 64 -11.04 9.50 -3.12
C ALA A 64 -12.38 10.03 -2.58
N ARG A 65 -13.05 9.26 -1.72
CA ARG A 65 -14.36 9.61 -1.16
C ARG A 65 -14.29 10.82 -0.22
N SER A 66 -13.25 10.96 0.60
CA SER A 66 -13.08 12.16 1.45
C SER A 66 -12.81 13.43 0.63
N GLN A 67 -12.12 13.30 -0.50
CA GLN A 67 -11.93 14.36 -1.50
C GLN A 67 -13.19 14.65 -2.37
N GLY A 68 -14.29 13.92 -2.18
CA GLY A 68 -15.51 14.03 -3.02
C GLY A 68 -15.39 13.40 -4.41
N ASN A 69 -14.29 12.72 -4.70
CA ASN A 69 -13.98 12.10 -5.99
C ASN A 69 -14.65 10.73 -6.15
N LYS A 70 -15.20 10.48 -7.35
CA LYS A 70 -15.83 9.19 -7.72
C LYS A 70 -14.86 8.21 -8.40
N ARG A 71 -13.60 8.59 -8.55
CA ARG A 71 -12.53 7.81 -9.21
C ARG A 71 -11.23 8.06 -8.44
N ILE A 72 -10.37 7.05 -8.33
CA ILE A 72 -9.02 7.22 -7.81
C ILE A 72 -8.18 7.87 -8.92
N SER A 73 -7.59 9.04 -8.65
CA SER A 73 -6.60 9.69 -9.52
C SER A 73 -5.17 9.36 -9.09
N ALA A 74 -4.17 9.81 -9.86
CA ALA A 74 -2.77 9.75 -9.44
C ALA A 74 -2.54 10.56 -8.16
N ASP A 75 -3.15 11.75 -8.04
CA ASP A 75 -3.02 12.62 -6.85
C ASP A 75 -3.64 11.98 -5.61
N THR A 76 -4.81 11.34 -5.75
CA THR A 76 -5.42 10.56 -4.66
C THR A 76 -4.51 9.41 -4.21
N LEU A 77 -3.81 8.76 -5.15
CA LEU A 77 -2.88 7.67 -4.83
C LEU A 77 -1.62 8.20 -4.13
N ARG A 78 -1.05 9.33 -4.60
CA ARG A 78 0.06 10.04 -3.93
C ARG A 78 -0.34 10.39 -2.49
N GLU A 79 -1.49 11.03 -2.31
CA GLU A 79 -2.03 11.39 -0.99
C GLU A 79 -2.17 10.19 -0.05
N THR A 80 -2.69 9.07 -0.57
CA THR A 80 -2.89 7.82 0.20
C THR A 80 -1.57 7.20 0.66
N ILE A 81 -0.53 7.29 -0.17
CA ILE A 81 0.82 6.83 0.16
C ILE A 81 1.46 7.77 1.18
N MET A 82 1.34 9.08 0.97
CA MET A 82 1.91 10.11 1.86
C MET A 82 1.36 10.02 3.29
N HIS A 83 0.07 9.71 3.44
CA HIS A 83 -0.62 9.59 4.73
C HIS A 83 -0.58 8.18 5.34
N SER A 84 0.33 7.29 4.91
CA SER A 84 0.38 5.92 5.43
C SER A 84 1.77 5.31 5.49
N GLU A 85 2.31 5.14 6.70
CA GLU A 85 3.56 4.42 6.98
C GLU A 85 3.60 3.02 6.34
N LYS A 86 2.44 2.35 6.19
CA LYS A 86 2.34 1.02 5.56
C LYS A 86 2.69 1.02 4.07
N PHE A 87 2.65 2.19 3.42
CA PHE A 87 2.95 2.38 2.00
C PHE A 87 4.23 3.18 1.78
N ASP A 88 5.01 3.43 2.82
CA ASP A 88 6.24 4.24 2.78
C ASP A 88 7.22 3.81 1.69
N PHE A 89 7.37 2.50 1.49
CA PHE A 89 8.17 1.88 0.42
C PHE A 89 7.74 2.23 -1.01
N LEU A 90 6.61 2.93 -1.20
CA LEU A 90 6.13 3.44 -2.48
C LEU A 90 6.41 4.93 -2.67
N ARG A 91 6.86 5.68 -1.64
CA ARG A 91 7.06 7.14 -1.73
C ARG A 91 8.04 7.49 -2.84
N GLU A 92 9.26 6.94 -2.81
CA GLU A 92 10.29 7.17 -3.84
C GLU A 92 9.74 6.87 -5.25
N ALA A 93 9.07 5.73 -5.42
CA ALA A 93 8.60 5.26 -6.73
C ALA A 93 7.36 5.99 -7.29
N VAL A 94 6.54 6.64 -6.45
CA VAL A 94 5.25 7.26 -6.85
C VAL A 94 5.22 8.78 -6.62
N CYS A 95 5.96 9.27 -5.64
CA CYS A 95 6.04 10.68 -5.28
C CYS A 95 7.28 11.37 -5.89
N GLY A 96 8.36 10.63 -6.13
CA GLY A 96 9.66 11.18 -6.51
C GLY A 96 10.30 12.00 -5.38
N ASP A 97 11.39 12.69 -5.70
CA ASP A 97 12.15 13.53 -4.75
C ASP A 97 11.39 14.79 -4.29
N ASP A 98 10.21 15.08 -4.84
CA ASP A 98 9.34 16.21 -4.47
C ASP A 98 8.60 15.96 -3.12
N VAL A 99 9.31 15.42 -2.13
CA VAL A 99 8.90 15.36 -0.72
C VAL A 99 9.95 16.13 0.07
N ASP A 100 9.81 17.46 0.08
CA ASP A 100 10.46 18.27 1.10
C ASP A 100 9.98 17.79 2.49
N ASP A 101 10.92 17.59 3.43
CA ASP A 101 10.71 17.07 4.79
C ASP A 101 9.95 18.06 5.71
N ASP A 102 8.72 18.45 5.36
CA ASP A 102 7.86 19.32 6.17
C ASP A 102 7.14 18.59 7.34
N ASP A 103 7.46 17.32 7.60
CA ASP A 103 6.87 16.51 8.69
C ASP A 103 7.62 16.61 10.05
N ASP A 104 8.72 17.38 10.15
CA ASP A 104 9.41 17.67 11.43
C ASP A 104 8.83 18.92 12.15
N ALA A 105 7.51 19.12 12.11
CA ALA A 105 6.83 20.27 12.72
C ALA A 105 5.79 19.92 13.79
N ALA A 106 5.27 18.69 13.82
CA ALA A 106 4.11 18.33 14.66
C ALA A 106 4.42 17.81 16.07
N ALA A 107 5.68 17.45 16.38
CA ALA A 107 6.05 16.78 17.63
C ALA A 107 6.45 17.71 18.80
N ALA A 108 6.69 19.01 18.55
CA ALA A 108 7.35 19.90 19.52
C ALA A 108 6.42 20.76 20.40
N ALA A 109 5.10 20.72 20.19
CA ALA A 109 4.15 21.70 20.75
C ALA A 109 3.45 21.29 22.07
N ALA A 110 4.06 20.44 22.90
CA ALA A 110 3.46 19.97 24.16
C ALA A 110 4.43 19.99 25.35
N THR A 111 4.90 21.17 25.75
CA THR A 111 5.59 21.40 27.04
C THR A 111 5.37 22.86 27.48
N THR A 112 5.06 23.09 28.77
CA THR A 112 4.65 24.38 29.40
C THR A 112 3.30 24.93 28.89
N GLU A 113 2.45 25.63 29.64
CA GLU A 113 2.41 26.05 31.05
C GLU A 113 1.11 25.47 31.70
N ASP A 114 0.93 25.35 33.01
CA ASP A 114 1.71 25.73 34.20
C ASP A 114 1.83 24.51 35.14
#